data_AF-A0A7D6EMY7-F1
#
_entry.id   AF-A0A7D6EMY7-F1
#
_cell.length_a   1.000
_cell.length_b   1.000
_cell.length_c   1.000
_cell.angle_alpha   90.00
_cell.angle_beta   90.00
_cell.angle_gamma   90.00
#
_symmetry.space_group_name_H-M   'P 1'
#
loop_
_entity.id
_entity.type
_entity.pdbx_description
1 polymer ?
#
loop_
_entity_poly.entity_id
_entity_poly.type
_entity_poly.pdbx_seq_one_letter_code
_entity_poly.pdbx_strand_id
1 'polypeptide(L)'
;MFSEWALKNGGTLFPIIFNANLIANKSLLNPSLSISEDGTGTFVFRSTNYRYLRPVGNLSSLTSTGSIQYLSSQTGAISNSFFLAHYDFPSNNLKTSMTIEIDRIQTPLLPFLSEFDYSTLEDLRISRLDAKVILLGNIATTEGKRRPFYCEIDSIDRDQDQFRLLKQQSLEISNMNMIEKNWLPIEGRYGEFIRWPMSLKMSGDRLAQVISIFQPELQTEIFIEQPNIYGGSQFARYEDGYISVIHFRKNGIRKNNHQYLHQFFFYDKDLNFIKNSKPFSFLGFDTEFCSGISIYKDKIYVSFSCNDSLNFVLSFNRTESLWGSTHDSK
;
A
#
# COMPACT_ATOMS: atom_id res chain seq x y z
N MET A 1 -9.08 -3.07 18.29
CA MET A 1 -8.93 -2.86 16.83
C MET A 1 -8.85 -1.37 16.57
N PHE A 2 -8.08 -0.93 15.58
CA PHE A 2 -7.96 0.50 15.28
C PHE A 2 -9.25 1.08 14.69
N SER A 3 -9.98 0.32 13.88
CA SER A 3 -11.27 0.74 13.33
C SER A 3 -12.29 1.10 14.43
N GLU A 4 -12.35 0.31 15.50
CA GLU A 4 -13.25 0.56 16.62
C GLU A 4 -12.94 1.89 17.31
N TRP A 5 -11.65 2.17 17.53
CA TRP A 5 -11.21 3.46 18.05
C TRP A 5 -11.60 4.60 17.10
N ALA A 6 -11.33 4.44 15.80
CA ALA A 6 -11.63 5.46 14.80
C ALA A 6 -13.13 5.77 14.75
N LEU A 7 -13.99 4.76 14.70
CA LEU A 7 -15.45 4.90 14.68
C LEU A 7 -15.97 5.61 15.95
N LYS A 8 -15.45 5.25 17.13
CA LYS A 8 -15.81 5.92 18.40
C LYS A 8 -15.40 7.41 18.42
N ASN A 9 -14.44 7.82 17.60
CA ASN A 9 -13.93 9.18 17.52
C ASN A 9 -14.36 9.91 16.23
N GLY A 10 -15.52 9.55 15.67
CA GLY A 10 -16.11 10.24 14.51
C GLY A 10 -15.49 9.88 13.16
N GLY A 11 -14.68 8.83 13.12
CA GLY A 11 -14.21 8.19 11.91
C GLY A 11 -15.29 7.36 11.22
N THR A 12 -14.96 6.82 10.06
CA THR A 12 -15.88 6.01 9.24
C THR A 12 -15.12 4.94 8.49
N LEU A 13 -15.64 3.72 8.50
CA LEU A 13 -15.12 2.59 7.73
C LEU A 13 -15.99 2.37 6.49
N PHE A 14 -15.37 2.41 5.31
CA PHE A 14 -16.01 2.23 4.01
C PHE A 14 -15.52 0.93 3.39
N PRO A 15 -16.37 -0.10 3.26
CA PRO A 15 -16.09 -1.22 2.36
C PRO A 15 -16.02 -0.71 0.92
N ILE A 16 -15.02 -1.17 0.18
CA ILE A 16 -14.92 -0.92 -1.26
C ILE A 16 -15.63 -2.08 -1.97
N ILE A 17 -16.70 -1.75 -2.70
CA ILE A 17 -17.52 -2.70 -3.43
C ILE A 17 -17.37 -2.44 -4.93
N PHE A 18 -17.28 -3.52 -5.70
CA PHE A 18 -17.12 -3.47 -7.15
C PHE A 18 -18.32 -4.11 -7.82
N ASN A 19 -18.71 -3.54 -8.95
CA ASN A 19 -19.61 -4.24 -9.84
C ASN A 19 -18.94 -5.52 -10.37
N ALA A 20 -19.55 -6.67 -10.10
CA ALA A 20 -18.99 -7.98 -10.45
C ALA A 20 -18.69 -8.12 -11.95
N ASN A 21 -19.43 -7.42 -12.81
CA ASN A 21 -19.22 -7.42 -14.26
C ASN A 21 -17.91 -6.73 -14.66
N LEU A 22 -17.42 -5.76 -13.88
CA LEU A 22 -16.18 -5.04 -14.18
C LEU A 22 -14.93 -5.88 -13.92
N ILE A 23 -15.02 -6.80 -12.96
CA ILE A 23 -13.85 -7.57 -12.50
C ILE A 23 -13.86 -9.02 -13.02
N ALA A 24 -14.89 -9.45 -13.75
CA ALA A 24 -15.00 -10.78 -14.36
C ALA A 24 -14.63 -11.93 -13.41
N ASN A 25 -15.14 -11.88 -12.16
CA ASN A 25 -14.86 -12.84 -11.07
C ASN A 25 -13.40 -12.90 -10.57
N LYS A 26 -12.54 -11.94 -10.95
CA LYS A 26 -11.20 -11.80 -10.39
C LYS A 26 -11.25 -11.26 -8.96
N SER A 27 -10.22 -11.56 -8.17
CA SER A 27 -10.03 -10.94 -6.85
C SER A 27 -9.39 -9.58 -7.01
N LEU A 28 -9.76 -8.62 -6.16
CA LEU A 28 -9.09 -7.32 -6.07
C LEU A 28 -8.38 -7.18 -4.74
N LEU A 29 -7.13 -6.75 -4.81
CA LEU A 29 -6.16 -6.75 -3.72
C LEU A 29 -5.52 -5.39 -3.57
N ASN A 30 -5.09 -5.10 -2.34
CA ASN A 30 -4.13 -4.06 -1.96
C ASN A 30 -4.49 -2.68 -2.56
N PRO A 31 -5.62 -2.11 -2.12
CA PRO A 31 -6.21 -0.92 -2.70
C PRO A 31 -5.41 0.33 -2.32
N SER A 32 -4.42 0.74 -3.12
CA SER A 32 -3.66 1.95 -2.80
C SER A 32 -4.45 3.20 -3.18
N LEU A 33 -4.55 4.19 -2.30
CA LEU A 33 -5.35 5.40 -2.45
C LEU A 33 -4.50 6.66 -2.37
N SER A 34 -4.76 7.64 -3.24
CA SER A 34 -4.31 9.04 -3.11
C SER A 34 -5.46 9.99 -3.43
N ILE A 35 -5.67 11.01 -2.60
CA ILE A 35 -6.71 12.04 -2.77
C ILE A 35 -6.05 13.36 -3.15
N SER A 36 -6.51 14.02 -4.22
CA SER A 36 -6.04 15.37 -4.61
C SER A 36 -6.72 16.48 -3.80
N GLU A 37 -6.15 17.68 -3.90
CA GLU A 37 -6.64 18.88 -3.23
C GLU A 37 -8.09 19.23 -3.57
N ASP A 38 -8.55 18.90 -4.78
CA ASP A 38 -9.93 19.07 -5.23
C ASP A 38 -10.90 18.04 -4.62
N GLY A 39 -10.38 17.04 -3.90
CA GLY A 39 -11.16 15.94 -3.32
C GLY A 39 -11.16 14.66 -4.15
N THR A 40 -10.49 14.62 -5.28
CA THR A 40 -10.54 13.41 -6.12
C THR A 40 -9.61 12.33 -5.59
N GLY A 41 -10.22 11.24 -5.12
CA GLY A 41 -9.55 9.98 -4.86
C GLY A 41 -9.24 9.21 -6.13
N THR A 42 -8.01 8.71 -6.21
CA THR A 42 -7.57 7.72 -7.20
C THR A 42 -7.13 6.48 -6.46
N PHE A 43 -7.68 5.34 -6.85
CA PHE A 43 -7.30 4.04 -6.36
C PHE A 43 -6.52 3.26 -7.39
N VAL A 44 -5.58 2.44 -6.93
CA VAL A 44 -4.94 1.39 -7.71
C VAL A 44 -5.24 0.06 -7.04
N PHE A 45 -5.83 -0.85 -7.79
CA PHE A 45 -6.08 -2.22 -7.34
C PHE A 45 -5.23 -3.20 -8.15
N ARG A 46 -4.70 -4.21 -7.47
CA ARG A 46 -4.21 -5.42 -8.12
C ARG A 46 -5.38 -6.37 -8.32
N SER A 47 -5.51 -6.91 -9.52
CA SER A 47 -6.50 -7.92 -9.86
C SER A 47 -5.85 -9.24 -10.18
N THR A 48 -6.36 -10.32 -9.60
CA THR A 48 -5.79 -11.66 -9.77
C THR A 48 -6.86 -12.68 -10.12
N ASN A 49 -6.46 -13.72 -10.86
CA ASN A 49 -7.32 -14.86 -11.19
C ASN A 49 -7.38 -15.92 -10.07
N TYR A 50 -6.82 -15.63 -8.90
CA TYR A 50 -6.82 -16.50 -7.73
C TYR A 50 -7.47 -15.85 -6.51
N ARG A 51 -7.89 -16.65 -5.54
CA ARG A 51 -8.33 -16.22 -4.21
C ARG A 51 -7.37 -16.76 -3.16
N TYR A 52 -6.94 -15.90 -2.24
CA TYR A 52 -6.20 -16.34 -1.07
C TYR A 52 -7.14 -17.05 -0.11
N LEU A 53 -6.84 -18.30 0.21
CA LEU A 53 -7.54 -19.09 1.19
C LEU A 53 -6.63 -19.29 2.39
N ARG A 54 -7.13 -18.90 3.56
CA ARG A 54 -6.47 -19.18 4.83
C ARG A 54 -7.38 -20.08 5.67
N PRO A 55 -6.84 -21.18 6.21
CA PRO A 55 -7.60 -21.98 7.18
C PRO A 55 -7.97 -21.10 8.38
N VAL A 56 -9.26 -21.09 8.75
CA VAL A 56 -9.74 -20.41 9.96
C VAL A 56 -9.71 -21.42 11.12
N GLY A 57 -9.08 -21.05 12.24
CA GLY A 57 -9.04 -21.89 13.45
C GLY A 57 -8.01 -23.03 13.43
N ASN A 58 -8.34 -24.15 14.10
CA ASN A 58 -7.50 -25.35 14.17
C ASN A 58 -7.64 -26.29 12.96
N LEU A 59 -8.31 -25.83 11.88
CA LEU A 59 -8.37 -26.60 10.65
C LEU A 59 -6.96 -26.71 10.10
N SER A 60 -6.45 -27.95 10.05
CA SER A 60 -5.21 -28.27 9.36
C SER A 60 -5.29 -27.68 7.96
N SER A 61 -4.25 -26.97 7.54
CA SER A 61 -4.07 -26.62 6.13
C SER A 61 -4.48 -27.79 5.24
N LEU A 62 -5.28 -27.53 4.20
CA LEU A 62 -5.66 -28.54 3.19
C LEU A 62 -4.44 -29.29 2.58
N THR A 63 -3.23 -28.80 2.82
CA THR A 63 -1.95 -29.42 2.46
C THR A 63 -1.15 -29.77 3.72
N SER A 64 -0.41 -30.86 3.71
CA SER A 64 0.45 -31.33 4.83
C SER A 64 1.54 -30.34 5.28
N THR A 65 1.81 -29.28 4.50
CA THR A 65 2.92 -28.34 4.72
C THR A 65 2.54 -27.05 5.45
N GLY A 66 1.26 -26.79 5.74
CA GLY A 66 0.85 -25.50 6.34
C GLY A 66 0.94 -24.29 5.41
N SER A 67 1.20 -24.51 4.12
CA SER A 67 1.46 -23.45 3.14
C SER A 67 0.22 -22.63 2.77
N ILE A 68 0.45 -21.38 2.34
CA ILE A 68 -0.54 -20.46 1.76
C ILE A 68 -1.29 -21.15 0.63
N GLN A 69 -2.62 -21.01 0.59
CA GLN A 69 -3.46 -21.65 -0.42
C GLN A 69 -4.07 -20.63 -1.35
N TYR A 70 -3.98 -20.91 -2.65
CA TYR A 70 -4.58 -20.11 -3.69
C TYR A 70 -5.59 -20.96 -4.44
N LEU A 71 -6.84 -20.51 -4.50
CA LEU A 71 -7.86 -21.11 -5.35
C LEU A 71 -7.92 -20.32 -6.66
N SER A 72 -7.44 -20.91 -7.75
CA SER A 72 -7.56 -20.34 -9.10
C SER A 72 -8.84 -20.85 -9.76
N SER A 73 -9.55 -19.96 -10.46
CA SER A 73 -10.72 -20.31 -11.26
C SER A 73 -10.37 -21.00 -12.58
N GLN A 74 -9.09 -21.04 -12.97
CA GLN A 74 -8.62 -21.58 -14.24
C GLN A 74 -7.40 -22.49 -14.03
N THR A 75 -7.34 -23.57 -14.83
CA THR A 75 -6.11 -24.35 -15.06
C THR A 75 -5.16 -23.49 -15.89
N GLY A 76 -4.27 -22.74 -15.24
CA GLY A 76 -3.39 -21.81 -15.93
C GLY A 76 -2.46 -21.06 -14.99
N ALA A 77 -1.54 -20.28 -15.57
CA ALA A 77 -0.64 -19.41 -14.82
C ALA A 77 -1.40 -18.34 -14.02
N ILE A 78 -0.82 -17.93 -12.89
CA ILE A 78 -1.29 -16.75 -12.15
C ILE A 78 -1.20 -15.55 -13.08
N SER A 79 -2.28 -14.75 -13.15
CA SER A 79 -2.29 -13.50 -13.90
C SER A 79 -2.59 -12.35 -12.96
N ASN A 80 -1.80 -11.28 -13.10
CA ASN A 80 -2.06 -10.00 -12.46
C ASN A 80 -2.50 -8.99 -13.52
N SER A 81 -3.50 -8.19 -13.19
CA SER A 81 -3.88 -6.98 -13.91
C SER A 81 -4.00 -5.85 -12.91
N PHE A 82 -3.92 -4.60 -13.37
CA PHE A 82 -4.04 -3.44 -12.51
C PHE A 82 -5.10 -2.50 -13.02
N PHE A 83 -5.78 -1.88 -12.07
CA PHE A 83 -6.96 -1.09 -12.31
C PHE A 83 -6.84 0.25 -11.61
N LEU A 84 -7.04 1.33 -12.37
CA LEU A 84 -7.31 2.65 -11.80
C LEU A 84 -8.81 2.83 -11.63
N ALA A 85 -9.19 3.39 -10.49
CA ALA A 85 -10.55 3.85 -10.26
C ALA A 85 -10.55 5.23 -9.62
N HIS A 86 -11.57 6.02 -9.93
CA HIS A 86 -11.76 7.36 -9.40
C HIS A 86 -12.96 7.43 -8.47
N TYR A 87 -12.86 8.28 -7.45
CA TYR A 87 -13.93 8.52 -6.50
C TYR A 87 -13.82 9.94 -5.94
N ASP A 88 -14.93 10.69 -5.89
CA ASP A 88 -14.94 12.05 -5.36
C ASP A 88 -15.14 12.06 -3.83
N PHE A 89 -14.17 12.60 -3.09
CA PHE A 89 -14.20 12.78 -1.64
C PHE A 89 -14.44 14.25 -1.26
N PRO A 90 -15.31 14.56 -0.28
CA PRO A 90 -16.32 13.69 0.32
C PRO A 90 -17.58 13.79 -0.54
N SER A 91 -17.97 12.72 -1.24
CA SER A 91 -19.26 12.76 -1.95
C SER A 91 -20.39 12.98 -0.94
N ASN A 92 -21.37 13.82 -1.28
CA ASN A 92 -22.60 13.98 -0.50
C ASN A 92 -23.37 12.65 -0.33
N ASN A 93 -23.02 11.62 -1.12
CA ASN A 93 -23.55 10.26 -1.03
C ASN A 93 -22.96 9.44 0.13
N LEU A 94 -21.82 9.85 0.74
CA LEU A 94 -21.28 9.19 1.94
C LEU A 94 -22.22 9.26 3.15
N LYS A 95 -23.24 10.15 3.13
CA LYS A 95 -24.29 10.20 4.16
C LYS A 95 -25.36 9.10 4.00
N THR A 96 -25.46 8.45 2.84
CA THR A 96 -26.50 7.44 2.55
C THR A 96 -25.94 6.08 2.14
N SER A 97 -24.78 6.02 1.49
CA SER A 97 -24.06 4.77 1.21
C SER A 97 -22.79 4.70 2.06
N MET A 98 -22.76 3.80 3.06
CA MET A 98 -21.55 3.48 3.85
C MET A 98 -20.50 2.69 3.04
N THR A 99 -20.48 2.85 1.71
CA THR A 99 -19.73 2.04 0.74
C THR A 99 -19.07 2.95 -0.30
N ILE A 100 -17.90 2.53 -0.79
CA ILE A 100 -17.27 3.10 -1.99
C ILE A 100 -17.59 2.15 -3.13
N GLU A 101 -18.49 2.56 -4.02
CA GLU A 101 -18.85 1.81 -5.21
C GLU A 101 -17.95 2.23 -6.37
N ILE A 102 -17.25 1.25 -6.94
CA ILE A 102 -16.41 1.43 -8.11
C ILE A 102 -17.14 0.87 -9.33
N ASP A 103 -17.67 1.79 -10.15
CA ASP A 103 -18.45 1.47 -11.35
C ASP A 103 -17.67 1.64 -12.65
N ARG A 104 -16.44 2.16 -12.57
CA ARG A 104 -15.55 2.33 -13.72
C ARG A 104 -14.14 1.93 -13.36
N ILE A 105 -13.53 1.22 -14.30
CA ILE A 105 -12.21 0.63 -14.14
C ILE A 105 -11.47 0.74 -15.48
N GLN A 106 -10.24 1.22 -15.45
CA GLN A 106 -9.39 1.29 -16.64
C GLN A 106 -8.43 0.09 -16.70
N THR A 107 -8.46 -0.68 -17.81
CA THR A 107 -7.48 -1.75 -18.13
C THR A 107 -7.06 -1.75 -19.59
N PRO A 108 -5.80 -2.16 -19.89
CA PRO A 108 -4.68 -2.36 -18.97
C PRO A 108 -3.90 -1.05 -18.75
N LEU A 109 -3.52 -0.84 -17.49
CA LEU A 109 -2.82 0.34 -16.97
C LEU A 109 -1.42 0.57 -17.59
N LEU A 110 -0.80 -0.45 -18.19
CA LEU A 110 0.59 -0.41 -18.63
C LEU A 110 0.74 -1.20 -19.95
N PRO A 111 1.36 -0.62 -21.00
CA PRO A 111 1.78 -1.39 -22.16
C PRO A 111 2.90 -2.35 -21.74
N PHE A 112 2.77 -3.61 -22.15
CA PHE A 112 3.72 -4.67 -21.82
C PHE A 112 5.08 -4.41 -22.47
N LEU A 113 6.11 -4.12 -21.67
CA LEU A 113 7.50 -4.20 -22.10
C LEU A 113 7.99 -5.65 -22.07
N SER A 114 8.69 -6.09 -23.11
CA SER A 114 9.13 -7.48 -23.27
C SER A 114 10.13 -7.97 -22.21
N GLU A 115 10.78 -7.06 -21.49
CA GLU A 115 11.77 -7.36 -20.44
C GLU A 115 11.13 -7.71 -19.07
N PHE A 116 9.83 -7.49 -18.92
CA PHE A 116 9.13 -7.68 -17.66
C PHE A 116 8.06 -8.77 -17.72
N ASP A 117 8.01 -9.59 -16.67
CA ASP A 117 6.87 -10.46 -16.43
C ASP A 117 5.82 -9.72 -15.59
N TYR A 118 4.87 -9.06 -16.24
CA TYR A 118 3.80 -8.30 -15.57
C TYR A 118 2.88 -9.19 -14.72
N SER A 119 2.89 -10.52 -14.91
CA SER A 119 2.19 -11.46 -14.02
C SER A 119 2.82 -11.51 -12.61
N THR A 120 4.00 -10.91 -12.45
CA THR A 120 4.74 -10.82 -11.19
C THR A 120 4.79 -9.41 -10.61
N LEU A 121 4.14 -8.44 -11.25
CA LEU A 121 3.98 -7.11 -10.66
C LEU A 121 3.04 -7.25 -9.46
N GLU A 122 3.49 -6.80 -8.29
CA GLU A 122 2.77 -6.89 -7.03
C GLU A 122 2.83 -5.54 -6.32
N ASP A 123 1.84 -5.30 -5.44
CA ASP A 123 1.98 -4.29 -4.39
C ASP A 123 2.27 -2.89 -4.92
N LEU A 124 1.50 -2.42 -5.90
CA LEU A 124 1.55 -1.02 -6.34
C LEU A 124 1.08 -0.08 -5.23
N ARG A 125 1.81 1.02 -5.05
CA ARG A 125 1.45 2.17 -4.23
C ARG A 125 1.26 3.36 -5.14
N ILE A 126 0.22 4.14 -4.90
CA ILE A 126 -0.04 5.40 -5.59
C ILE A 126 0.48 6.58 -4.77
N SER A 127 1.16 7.50 -5.43
CA SER A 127 1.54 8.80 -4.87
C SER A 127 1.28 9.90 -5.90
N ARG A 128 1.22 11.15 -5.45
CA ARG A 128 1.05 12.31 -6.31
C ARG A 128 2.25 13.23 -6.24
N LEU A 129 2.52 13.84 -7.38
CA LEU A 129 3.45 14.94 -7.54
C LEU A 129 2.81 15.93 -8.49
N ASP A 130 2.30 17.03 -7.95
CA ASP A 130 1.54 18.02 -8.71
C ASP A 130 0.39 17.35 -9.49
N ALA A 131 0.33 17.53 -10.80
CA ALA A 131 -0.65 16.90 -11.68
C ALA A 131 -0.33 15.42 -12.03
N LYS A 132 0.85 14.93 -11.68
CA LYS A 132 1.30 13.58 -12.03
C LYS A 132 0.93 12.57 -10.96
N VAL A 133 0.66 11.35 -11.41
CA VAL A 133 0.48 10.18 -10.55
C VAL A 133 1.67 9.25 -10.71
N ILE A 134 2.20 8.83 -9.57
CA ILE A 134 3.34 7.92 -9.45
C ILE A 134 2.84 6.58 -8.95
N LEU A 135 3.19 5.51 -9.64
CA LEU A 135 2.95 4.13 -9.23
C LEU A 135 4.28 3.46 -8.92
N LEU A 136 4.37 2.86 -7.73
CA LEU A 136 5.56 2.13 -7.29
C LEU A 136 5.17 0.77 -6.74
N GLY A 137 5.72 -0.30 -7.29
CA GLY A 137 5.55 -1.66 -6.76
C GLY A 137 6.78 -2.52 -7.02
N ASN A 138 6.58 -3.82 -7.14
CA ASN A 138 7.69 -4.77 -7.29
C ASN A 138 7.39 -5.72 -8.44
N ILE A 139 8.35 -5.95 -9.32
CA ILE A 139 8.21 -6.82 -10.50
C ILE A 139 9.38 -7.79 -10.59
N ALA A 140 9.13 -9.01 -11.04
CA ALA A 140 10.18 -9.92 -11.44
C ALA A 140 10.57 -9.68 -12.91
N THR A 141 11.87 -9.68 -13.14
CA THR A 141 12.47 -9.78 -14.48
C THR A 141 12.34 -11.22 -14.98
N THR A 142 12.44 -11.40 -16.30
CA THR A 142 12.47 -12.74 -16.93
C THR A 142 13.64 -13.61 -16.45
N GLU A 143 14.70 -13.00 -15.91
CA GLU A 143 15.84 -13.69 -15.26
C GLU A 143 15.58 -14.09 -13.80
N GLY A 144 14.39 -13.83 -13.25
CA GLY A 144 14.02 -14.20 -11.88
C GLY A 144 14.46 -13.21 -10.79
N LYS A 145 15.09 -12.07 -11.15
CA LYS A 145 15.39 -10.99 -10.18
C LYS A 145 14.12 -10.19 -9.88
N ARG A 146 13.85 -9.86 -8.62
CA ARG A 146 12.77 -8.93 -8.24
C ARG A 146 13.33 -7.52 -8.04
N ARG A 147 12.69 -6.53 -8.68
CA ARG A 147 13.11 -5.12 -8.71
C ARG A 147 11.94 -4.19 -8.42
N PRO A 148 12.19 -2.98 -7.90
CA PRO A 148 11.17 -1.95 -7.84
C PRO A 148 10.69 -1.61 -9.25
N PHE A 149 9.39 -1.60 -9.45
CA PHE A 149 8.74 -1.14 -10.67
C PHE A 149 8.20 0.26 -10.46
N TYR A 150 8.59 1.19 -11.32
CA TYR A 150 8.21 2.59 -11.26
C TYR A 150 7.48 2.99 -12.53
N CYS A 151 6.36 3.69 -12.36
CA CYS A 151 5.58 4.23 -13.45
C CYS A 151 5.12 5.67 -13.13
N GLU A 152 5.19 6.54 -14.13
CA GLU A 152 4.57 7.86 -14.15
C GLU A 152 3.43 7.87 -15.15
N ILE A 153 2.27 8.31 -14.69
CA ILE A 153 1.14 8.62 -15.55
C ILE A 153 0.81 10.11 -15.41
N ASP A 154 0.44 10.71 -16.53
CA ASP A 154 -0.07 12.08 -16.59
C ASP A 154 -1.47 12.16 -15.97
N SER A 155 -2.01 13.37 -15.87
CA SER A 155 -3.40 13.58 -15.47
C SER A 155 -4.33 12.63 -16.22
N ILE A 156 -5.23 11.99 -15.48
CA ILE A 156 -6.20 11.06 -16.04
C ILE A 156 -7.35 11.88 -16.63
N ASP A 157 -7.57 11.76 -17.95
CA ASP A 157 -8.76 12.27 -18.59
C ASP A 157 -9.94 11.40 -18.16
N ARG A 158 -10.73 11.94 -17.22
CA ARG A 158 -11.89 11.23 -16.64
C ARG A 158 -13.04 11.08 -17.62
N ASP A 159 -13.15 11.98 -18.58
CA ASP A 159 -14.23 11.96 -19.56
C ASP A 159 -13.98 10.86 -20.61
N GLN A 160 -12.71 10.61 -20.91
CA GLN A 160 -12.30 9.60 -21.89
C GLN A 160 -11.86 8.27 -21.28
N ASP A 161 -11.81 8.19 -19.95
CA ASP A 161 -11.25 7.04 -19.23
C ASP A 161 -9.83 6.67 -19.71
N GLN A 162 -9.00 7.70 -19.99
CA GLN A 162 -7.65 7.52 -20.49
C GLN A 162 -6.61 8.15 -19.56
N PHE A 163 -5.51 7.44 -19.38
CA PHE A 163 -4.29 7.98 -18.80
C PHE A 163 -3.22 8.01 -19.88
N ARG A 164 -2.35 9.01 -19.82
CA ARG A 164 -1.15 9.03 -20.63
C ARG A 164 0.01 8.49 -19.81
N LEU A 165 0.53 7.32 -20.19
CA LEU A 165 1.79 6.84 -19.63
C LEU A 165 2.91 7.81 -20.04
N LEU A 166 3.59 8.37 -19.06
CA LEU A 166 4.74 9.25 -19.27
C LEU A 166 6.05 8.49 -19.21
N LYS A 167 6.16 7.54 -18.26
CA LYS A 167 7.38 6.79 -18.01
C LYS A 167 7.07 5.46 -17.35
N GLN A 168 7.82 4.43 -17.69
CA GLN A 168 7.87 3.19 -16.93
C GLN A 168 9.31 2.67 -16.93
N GLN A 169 9.76 2.12 -15.80
CA GLN A 169 11.08 1.50 -15.66
C GLN A 169 11.12 0.58 -14.44
N SER A 170 11.94 -0.47 -14.51
CA SER A 170 12.43 -1.11 -13.29
C SER A 170 13.65 -0.35 -12.78
N LEU A 171 13.75 -0.17 -11.47
CA LEU A 171 14.89 0.50 -10.87
C LEU A 171 15.98 -0.51 -10.54
N GLU A 172 17.19 -0.27 -11.03
CA GLU A 172 18.36 -1.04 -10.60
C GLU A 172 18.91 -0.45 -9.30
N ILE A 173 19.25 -1.33 -8.35
CA ILE A 173 19.93 -0.93 -7.12
C ILE A 173 21.39 -1.30 -7.26
N SER A 174 22.25 -0.29 -7.23
CA SER A 174 23.69 -0.46 -7.26
C SER A 174 24.12 -1.41 -6.13
N ASN A 175 24.95 -2.41 -6.44
CA ASN A 175 25.59 -3.31 -5.46
C ASN A 175 24.65 -4.23 -4.65
N MET A 176 23.41 -4.47 -5.08
CA MET A 176 22.51 -5.45 -4.43
C MET A 176 22.07 -6.55 -5.40
N ASN A 177 22.49 -7.79 -5.14
CA ASN A 177 22.12 -8.99 -5.92
C ASN A 177 20.80 -9.62 -5.46
N MET A 178 19.93 -8.89 -4.77
CA MET A 178 18.85 -9.46 -3.96
C MET A 178 17.44 -9.30 -4.54
N ILE A 179 16.53 -10.13 -4.01
CA ILE A 179 15.08 -9.99 -4.14
C ILE A 179 14.65 -8.72 -3.38
N GLU A 180 14.25 -7.70 -4.12
CA GLU A 180 13.85 -6.41 -3.59
C GLU A 180 12.32 -6.29 -3.48
N LYS A 181 11.85 -5.74 -2.35
CA LYS A 181 10.43 -5.53 -2.08
C LYS A 181 10.21 -4.34 -1.13
N ASN A 182 8.94 -3.95 -0.96
CA ASN A 182 8.50 -2.97 0.03
C ASN A 182 9.04 -1.54 -0.14
N TRP A 183 9.22 -1.11 -1.37
CA TRP A 183 9.54 0.28 -1.70
C TRP A 183 8.29 1.16 -1.56
N LEU A 184 8.43 2.31 -0.90
CA LEU A 184 7.34 3.23 -0.59
C LEU A 184 7.61 4.60 -1.22
N PRO A 185 6.68 5.15 -2.02
CA PRO A 185 6.83 6.48 -2.56
C PRO A 185 6.51 7.56 -1.53
N ILE A 186 7.02 8.76 -1.79
CA ILE A 186 6.81 9.93 -0.93
C ILE A 186 6.02 10.99 -1.70
N GLU A 187 4.93 11.45 -1.11
CA GLU A 187 4.09 12.48 -1.70
C GLU A 187 4.87 13.78 -1.91
N GLY A 188 4.80 14.32 -3.13
CA GLY A 188 5.47 15.56 -3.49
C GLY A 188 7.00 15.49 -3.58
N ARG A 189 7.62 14.30 -3.52
CA ARG A 189 9.06 14.14 -3.74
C ARG A 189 9.36 13.20 -4.91
N TYR A 190 9.65 13.80 -6.06
CA TYR A 190 9.96 13.05 -7.27
C TYR A 190 11.22 12.19 -7.13
N GLY A 191 11.09 10.90 -7.44
CA GLY A 191 12.23 9.97 -7.48
C GLY A 191 12.87 9.73 -6.11
N GLU A 192 12.23 10.07 -5.01
CA GLU A 192 12.67 9.72 -3.67
C GLU A 192 11.74 8.64 -3.10
N PHE A 193 12.32 7.59 -2.55
CA PHE A 193 11.59 6.45 -2.02
C PHE A 193 12.17 6.01 -0.69
N ILE A 194 11.34 5.35 0.10
CA ILE A 194 11.77 4.70 1.33
C ILE A 194 11.72 3.20 1.11
N ARG A 195 12.85 2.55 1.34
CA ARG A 195 12.97 1.10 1.51
C ARG A 195 13.51 0.88 2.90
N TRP A 196 12.61 0.60 3.83
CA TRP A 196 12.95 0.58 5.25
C TRP A 196 14.19 -0.28 5.54
N PRO A 197 15.13 0.22 6.36
CA PRO A 197 15.12 1.48 7.13
C PRO A 197 15.73 2.67 6.37
N MET A 198 15.87 2.60 5.05
CA MET A 198 16.64 3.54 4.25
C MET A 198 15.76 4.45 3.39
N SER A 199 16.17 5.70 3.24
CA SER A 199 15.65 6.61 2.22
C SER A 199 16.63 6.65 1.06
N LEU A 200 16.14 6.51 -0.17
CA LEU A 200 16.95 6.49 -1.39
C LEU A 200 16.40 7.46 -2.43
N LYS A 201 17.30 8.04 -3.22
CA LYS A 201 17.00 8.88 -4.38
C LYS A 201 17.36 8.17 -5.68
N MET A 202 16.49 8.33 -6.67
CA MET A 202 16.76 7.98 -8.04
C MET A 202 17.82 8.92 -8.63
N SER A 203 18.75 8.33 -9.37
CA SER A 203 19.64 9.02 -10.29
C SER A 203 19.49 8.34 -11.65
N GLY A 204 18.69 8.93 -12.54
CA GLY A 204 18.32 8.32 -13.82
C GLY A 204 17.42 7.09 -13.67
N ASP A 205 17.91 5.95 -14.13
CA ASP A 205 17.29 4.62 -14.06
C ASP A 205 17.74 3.81 -12.82
N ARG A 206 18.65 4.37 -12.01
CA ARG A 206 19.23 3.71 -10.85
C ARG A 206 18.74 4.31 -9.54
N LEU A 207 18.55 3.46 -8.54
CA LEU A 207 18.51 3.84 -7.13
C LEU A 207 19.96 3.90 -6.63
N ALA A 208 20.60 5.04 -6.88
CA ALA A 208 22.05 5.16 -6.72
C ALA A 208 22.46 5.86 -5.43
N GLN A 209 21.60 6.67 -4.81
CA GLN A 209 21.98 7.50 -3.68
C GLN A 209 21.16 7.15 -2.44
N VAL A 210 21.83 6.62 -1.42
CA VAL A 210 21.28 6.56 -0.06
C VAL A 210 21.27 7.99 0.48
N ILE A 211 20.08 8.50 0.80
CA ILE A 211 19.89 9.86 1.34
C ILE A 211 20.06 9.81 2.87
N SER A 212 19.45 8.80 3.49
CA SER A 212 19.53 8.57 4.93
C SER A 212 19.35 7.10 5.26
N ILE A 213 19.97 6.68 6.35
CA ILE A 213 19.74 5.38 6.98
C ILE A 213 19.11 5.68 8.33
N PHE A 214 17.93 5.15 8.58
CA PHE A 214 17.33 5.26 9.91
C PHE A 214 18.22 4.53 10.92
N GLN A 215 18.74 5.28 11.89
CA GLN A 215 19.59 4.75 12.95
C GLN A 215 18.71 4.20 14.08
N PRO A 216 18.80 2.90 14.43
CA PRO A 216 17.92 2.22 15.39
C PRO A 216 18.01 2.72 16.85
N GLU A 217 18.90 3.66 17.14
CA GLU A 217 19.07 4.24 18.48
C GLU A 217 17.79 4.98 18.94
N LEU A 218 16.94 5.38 17.99
CA LEU A 218 15.61 5.92 18.22
C LEU A 218 14.57 4.80 18.34
N GLN A 219 14.55 4.19 19.52
CA GLN A 219 13.39 3.69 20.26
C GLN A 219 12.24 3.05 19.45
N THR A 220 12.28 1.73 19.32
CA THR A 220 11.18 0.83 19.75
C THR A 220 11.74 -0.59 19.87
N GLU A 221 11.42 -1.30 20.95
CA GLU A 221 11.90 -2.68 21.24
C GLU A 221 11.56 -3.74 20.16
N ILE A 222 10.82 -3.36 19.12
CA ILE A 222 10.15 -4.27 18.17
C ILE A 222 10.94 -4.44 16.85
N PHE A 223 11.92 -3.59 16.53
CA PHE A 223 12.31 -3.35 15.13
C PHE A 223 13.68 -3.82 14.66
N ILE A 224 14.48 -4.46 15.51
CA ILE A 224 15.92 -4.63 15.20
C ILE A 224 16.20 -5.86 14.31
N GLU A 225 15.33 -6.86 14.25
CA GLU A 225 15.75 -8.17 13.72
C GLU A 225 15.56 -8.37 12.20
N GLN A 226 14.58 -7.74 11.52
CA GLN A 226 14.27 -8.08 10.11
C GLN A 226 13.79 -6.89 9.23
N PRO A 227 14.63 -5.88 8.96
CA PRO A 227 14.25 -4.68 8.19
C PRO A 227 13.55 -4.94 6.84
N ASN A 228 13.91 -6.01 6.12
CA ASN A 228 13.41 -6.31 4.77
C ASN A 228 11.98 -6.90 4.72
N ILE A 229 11.32 -7.15 5.87
CA ILE A 229 9.93 -7.66 5.88
C ILE A 229 8.90 -6.55 6.04
N TYR A 230 9.34 -5.33 6.33
CA TYR A 230 8.47 -4.20 6.60
C TYR A 230 8.15 -3.47 5.30
N GLY A 231 6.86 -3.21 5.08
CA GLY A 231 6.33 -2.41 3.98
C GLY A 231 5.16 -1.59 4.50
N GLY A 232 4.37 -1.00 3.63
CA GLY A 232 3.31 -0.12 4.09
C GLY A 232 2.62 0.66 2.99
N SER A 233 1.93 1.71 3.41
CA SER A 233 1.45 2.75 2.53
C SER A 233 2.61 3.62 2.01
N GLN A 234 2.33 4.45 1.03
CA GLN A 234 3.17 5.62 0.73
C GLN A 234 3.30 6.56 1.94
N PHE A 235 4.15 7.57 1.81
CA PHE A 235 4.30 8.66 2.77
C PHE A 235 3.43 9.83 2.33
N ALA A 236 2.42 10.16 3.12
CA ALA A 236 1.58 11.34 2.90
C ALA A 236 2.14 12.54 3.66
N ARG A 237 1.99 13.75 3.10
CA ARG A 237 2.35 14.98 3.81
C ARG A 237 1.50 15.12 5.07
N TYR A 238 2.14 15.36 6.20
CA TYR A 238 1.49 15.54 7.51
C TYR A 238 2.23 16.62 8.29
N GLU A 239 1.54 17.72 8.62
CA GLU A 239 2.19 18.88 9.26
C GLU A 239 3.32 19.43 8.39
N ASP A 240 4.47 19.71 8.99
CA ASP A 240 5.70 20.07 8.31
C ASP A 240 6.45 18.84 7.77
N GLY A 241 6.02 17.62 8.10
CA GLY A 241 6.69 16.38 7.74
C GLY A 241 5.80 15.37 7.01
N TYR A 242 5.94 14.09 7.38
CA TYR A 242 5.27 12.98 6.71
C TYR A 242 4.72 11.95 7.70
N ILE A 243 3.65 11.27 7.27
CA ILE A 243 3.08 10.11 7.95
C ILE A 243 3.00 8.92 6.99
N SER A 244 3.27 7.73 7.49
CA SER A 244 3.05 6.47 6.77
C SER A 244 2.52 5.39 7.72
N VAL A 245 1.82 4.40 7.18
CA VAL A 245 1.46 3.17 7.91
C VAL A 245 2.43 2.08 7.52
N ILE A 246 3.25 1.64 8.46
CA ILE A 246 4.18 0.53 8.27
C ILE A 246 3.57 -0.74 8.85
N HIS A 247 3.54 -1.81 8.06
CA HIS A 247 3.15 -3.14 8.49
C HIS A 247 4.37 -3.99 8.86
N PHE A 248 4.18 -4.86 9.83
CA PHE A 248 5.18 -5.81 10.28
C PHE A 248 4.54 -7.12 10.69
N ARG A 249 5.32 -8.19 10.54
CA ARG A 249 4.88 -9.51 10.93
C ARG A 249 5.20 -9.74 12.40
N LYS A 250 4.16 -9.91 13.23
CA LYS A 250 4.32 -10.43 14.58
C LYS A 250 4.61 -11.93 14.49
N ASN A 251 5.80 -12.34 14.95
CA ASN A 251 6.12 -13.76 15.05
C ASN A 251 5.35 -14.36 16.24
N GLY A 252 4.43 -15.29 15.96
CA GLY A 252 3.73 -16.05 17.00
C GLY A 252 4.55 -17.22 17.55
N ILE A 253 4.19 -17.72 18.73
CA ILE A 253 4.80 -18.90 19.40
C ILE A 253 4.59 -20.20 18.59
N ARG A 254 3.65 -20.22 17.64
CA ARG A 254 3.36 -21.38 16.77
C ARG A 254 3.86 -21.13 15.34
N LYS A 255 4.60 -22.10 14.79
CA LYS A 255 4.95 -22.14 13.36
C LYS A 255 3.66 -21.98 12.53
N ASN A 256 3.64 -21.00 11.63
CA ASN A 256 2.58 -20.69 10.66
C ASN A 256 1.45 -19.73 11.08
N ASN A 257 1.47 -19.14 12.29
CA ASN A 257 0.52 -18.07 12.62
C ASN A 257 1.16 -16.68 12.44
N HIS A 258 1.21 -16.21 11.19
CA HIS A 258 1.66 -14.86 10.85
C HIS A 258 0.50 -13.89 11.04
N GLN A 259 0.62 -13.01 12.05
CA GLN A 259 -0.25 -11.85 12.20
C GLN A 259 0.49 -10.61 11.69
N TYR A 260 -0.11 -9.88 10.77
CA TYR A 260 0.36 -8.56 10.35
C TYR A 260 -0.23 -7.50 11.27
N LEU A 261 0.66 -6.71 11.87
CA LEU A 261 0.30 -5.54 12.65
C LEU A 261 0.81 -4.29 11.93
N HIS A 262 0.26 -3.15 12.32
CA HIS A 262 0.50 -1.85 11.72
C HIS A 262 0.88 -0.83 12.78
N GLN A 263 1.65 0.17 12.37
CA GLN A 263 1.96 1.35 13.15
C GLN A 263 1.97 2.57 12.23
N PHE A 264 1.48 3.70 12.73
CA PHE A 264 1.75 5.00 12.10
C PHE A 264 3.18 5.39 12.43
N PHE A 265 3.93 5.81 11.43
CA PHE A 265 5.28 6.36 11.56
C PHE A 265 5.26 7.83 11.14
N PHE A 266 5.92 8.65 11.93
CA PHE A 266 6.02 10.09 11.76
C PHE A 266 7.45 10.47 11.45
N TYR A 267 7.60 11.36 10.49
CA TYR A 267 8.87 11.88 10.05
C TYR A 267 8.79 13.39 9.94
N ASP A 268 9.92 14.05 10.15
CA ASP A 268 10.04 15.48 9.90
C ASP A 268 10.11 15.76 8.38
N LYS A 269 10.22 17.03 8.04
CA LYS A 269 10.35 17.50 6.67
C LYS A 269 11.56 16.93 5.94
N ASP A 270 12.58 16.46 6.64
CA ASP A 270 13.87 15.97 6.13
C ASP A 270 13.95 14.43 6.14
N LEU A 271 12.83 13.76 6.41
CA LEU A 271 12.69 12.31 6.53
C LEU A 271 13.45 11.70 7.71
N ASN A 272 13.72 12.47 8.75
CA ASN A 272 14.15 11.92 10.03
C ASN A 272 12.94 11.39 10.78
N PHE A 273 13.05 10.17 11.31
CA PHE A 273 11.98 9.58 12.11
C PHE A 273 11.81 10.37 13.42
N ILE A 274 10.57 10.69 13.74
CA ILE A 274 10.20 11.40 14.96
C ILE A 274 9.66 10.42 16.01
N LYS A 275 8.64 9.63 15.63
CA LYS A 275 7.90 8.75 16.54
C LYS A 275 7.02 7.77 15.78
N ASN A 276 6.45 6.80 16.48
CA ASN A 276 5.44 5.88 15.97
C ASN A 276 4.26 5.68 16.95
N SER A 277 3.12 5.23 16.42
CA SER A 277 1.98 4.81 17.24
C SER A 277 2.26 3.49 17.96
N LYS A 278 1.39 3.08 18.89
CA LYS A 278 1.35 1.67 19.34
C LYS A 278 0.98 0.74 18.18
N PRO A 279 1.45 -0.52 18.18
CA PRO A 279 0.97 -1.56 17.26
C PRO A 279 -0.54 -1.74 17.27
N PHE A 280 -1.13 -1.94 16.10
CA PHE A 280 -2.56 -2.22 15.95
C PHE A 280 -2.86 -3.16 14.78
N SER A 281 -4.04 -3.76 14.81
CA SER A 281 -4.74 -4.31 13.65
C SER A 281 -5.92 -3.40 13.32
N PHE A 282 -6.26 -3.25 12.04
CA PHE A 282 -7.42 -2.50 11.58
C PHE A 282 -8.71 -3.15 12.04
N LEU A 283 -8.94 -4.41 11.65
CA LEU A 283 -10.17 -5.17 11.89
C LEU A 283 -9.92 -6.48 12.68
N GLY A 284 -8.67 -6.78 13.03
CA GLY A 284 -8.32 -7.96 13.83
C GLY A 284 -8.09 -9.22 12.99
N PHE A 285 -8.00 -9.11 11.67
CA PHE A 285 -7.59 -10.23 10.83
C PHE A 285 -6.10 -10.51 10.99
N ASP A 286 -5.70 -11.75 10.73
CA ASP A 286 -4.29 -12.13 10.79
C ASP A 286 -3.50 -11.60 9.59
N THR A 287 -4.12 -11.52 8.42
CA THR A 287 -3.52 -10.92 7.22
C THR A 287 -4.24 -9.63 6.91
N GLU A 288 -3.61 -8.52 7.25
CA GLU A 288 -4.05 -7.17 6.92
C GLU A 288 -2.92 -6.44 6.22
N PHE A 289 -3.25 -5.66 5.19
CA PHE A 289 -2.26 -4.97 4.38
C PHE A 289 -2.71 -3.55 4.07
N CYS A 290 -2.09 -2.58 4.76
CA CYS A 290 -2.27 -1.16 4.41
C CYS A 290 -1.48 -0.87 3.12
N SER A 291 -2.17 -0.32 2.14
CA SER A 291 -1.63 -0.04 0.80
C SER A 291 -1.72 1.44 0.43
N GLY A 292 -2.52 2.24 1.14
CA GLY A 292 -2.66 3.66 0.88
C GLY A 292 -2.87 4.49 2.14
N ILE A 293 -2.33 5.71 2.12
CA ILE A 293 -2.63 6.77 3.09
C ILE A 293 -2.73 8.11 2.37
N SER A 294 -3.73 8.89 2.70
CA SER A 294 -3.89 10.23 2.17
C SER A 294 -4.54 11.13 3.21
N ILE A 295 -4.18 12.40 3.18
CA ILE A 295 -4.79 13.42 4.03
C ILE A 295 -5.60 14.33 3.13
N TYR A 296 -6.86 14.49 3.48
CA TYR A 296 -7.73 15.40 2.76
C TYR A 296 -8.56 16.18 3.78
N LYS A 297 -8.40 17.50 3.74
CA LYS A 297 -8.90 18.43 4.76
C LYS A 297 -8.37 18.03 6.14
N ASP A 298 -9.26 17.84 7.10
CA ASP A 298 -9.02 17.51 8.50
C ASP A 298 -9.02 16.00 8.80
N LYS A 299 -9.11 15.17 7.75
CA LYS A 299 -9.19 13.71 7.88
C LYS A 299 -8.01 12.99 7.25
N ILE A 300 -7.64 11.89 7.90
CA ILE A 300 -6.72 10.88 7.39
C ILE A 300 -7.56 9.74 6.82
N TYR A 301 -7.20 9.30 5.62
CA TYR A 301 -7.80 8.17 4.93
C TYR A 301 -6.73 7.11 4.76
N VAL A 302 -7.00 5.90 5.22
CA VAL A 302 -6.12 4.74 5.05
C VAL A 302 -6.86 3.64 4.33
N SER A 303 -6.26 3.08 3.29
CA SER A 303 -6.83 2.02 2.50
C SER A 303 -6.07 0.72 2.72
N PHE A 304 -6.82 -0.35 2.98
CA PHE A 304 -6.25 -1.62 3.39
C PHE A 304 -7.09 -2.80 2.90
N SER A 305 -6.44 -3.96 2.80
CA SER A 305 -7.09 -5.23 2.53
C SER A 305 -7.02 -6.15 3.75
N CYS A 306 -8.01 -7.03 3.88
CA CYS A 306 -8.00 -8.16 4.80
C CYS A 306 -8.03 -9.47 4.00
N ASN A 307 -7.15 -10.40 4.36
CA ASN A 307 -7.00 -11.72 3.72
C ASN A 307 -6.94 -11.64 2.18
N ASP A 308 -6.26 -10.63 1.62
CA ASP A 308 -6.10 -10.45 0.18
C ASP A 308 -7.43 -10.66 -0.58
N SER A 309 -8.51 -10.01 -0.12
CA SER A 309 -9.83 -10.12 -0.77
C SER A 309 -10.85 -9.08 -0.33
N LEU A 310 -10.80 -8.62 0.91
CA LEU A 310 -11.74 -7.63 1.44
C LEU A 310 -11.06 -6.27 1.51
N ASN A 311 -11.59 -5.27 0.80
CA ASN A 311 -10.94 -3.97 0.65
C ASN A 311 -11.74 -2.89 1.39
N PHE A 312 -11.04 -2.02 2.11
CA PHE A 312 -11.64 -0.98 2.92
C PHE A 312 -10.88 0.34 2.81
N VAL A 313 -11.58 1.44 3.05
CA VAL A 313 -11.01 2.72 3.46
C VAL A 313 -11.49 3.04 4.87
N LEU A 314 -10.58 3.33 5.78
CA LEU A 314 -10.91 3.90 7.08
C LEU A 314 -10.56 5.39 7.06
N SER A 315 -11.52 6.22 7.41
CA SER A 315 -11.31 7.65 7.65
C SER A 315 -11.38 7.96 9.14
N PHE A 316 -10.57 8.91 9.60
CA PHE A 316 -10.59 9.39 10.97
C PHE A 316 -10.02 10.80 11.05
N ASN A 317 -10.41 11.54 12.08
CA ASN A 317 -9.95 12.91 12.26
C ASN A 317 -8.47 12.92 12.61
N ARG A 318 -7.77 13.95 12.14
CA ARG A 318 -6.43 14.26 12.63
C ARG A 318 -6.53 14.74 14.08
N THR A 319 -6.15 13.90 15.03
CA THR A 319 -6.21 14.23 16.47
C THR A 319 -4.88 13.91 17.15
N GLU A 320 -4.44 14.79 18.06
CA GLU A 320 -3.22 14.56 18.87
C GLU A 320 -3.31 13.29 19.74
N SER A 321 -4.52 12.87 20.13
CA SER A 321 -4.78 11.70 20.99
C SER A 321 -4.49 10.33 20.34
N LEU A 322 -4.27 10.29 19.01
CA LEU A 322 -3.89 9.07 18.31
C LEU A 322 -2.46 8.61 18.64
N TRP A 323 -1.65 9.53 19.14
CA TRP A 323 -0.21 9.39 19.18
C TRP A 323 0.19 9.10 20.63
N GLY A 324 0.60 7.87 20.90
CA GLY A 324 1.15 7.49 22.21
C GLY A 324 2.23 8.46 22.67
N SER A 325 2.36 8.58 23.99
CA SER A 325 3.23 9.51 24.75
C SER A 325 4.40 10.09 23.95
N THR A 326 4.44 11.42 23.84
CA THR A 326 5.66 12.14 23.53
C THR A 326 6.73 11.65 24.50
N HIS A 327 7.86 11.19 23.97
CA HIS A 327 9.08 11.25 24.76
C HIS A 327 9.39 12.74 24.89
N ASP A 328 8.93 13.33 25.99
CA ASP A 328 9.44 14.62 26.44
C ASP A 328 10.93 14.38 26.68
N SER A 329 11.76 14.81 25.73
CA SER A 329 13.20 14.90 25.91
C SER A 329 13.44 15.87 27.06
N LYS A 330 13.82 15.33 28.22
CA LYS A 330 14.51 16.09 29.25
C LYS A 330 15.90 16.47 28.78
#